data_AF-A0A3D3IZ95-F1
#
_entry.id   AF-A0A3D3IZ95-F1
#
_cell.length_a   1.000
_cell.length_b   1.000
_cell.length_c   1.000
_cell.angle_alpha   90.00
_cell.angle_beta   90.00
_cell.angle_gamma   90.00
#
_symmetry.space_group_name_H-M   'P 1'
#
loop_
_entity.id
_entity.type
_entity.pdbx_description
1 polymer ?
#
loop_
_entity_poly.entity_id
_entity_poly.type
_entity_poly.pdbx_seq_one_letter_code
_entity_poly.pdbx_strand_id
1 'polypeptide(L)' 'MASIENRIAELAIPSLMDLGFELVRVQLGGGQSRPTLQIMAEPQEIGRA' A
#
# COMPACT_ATOMS: atom_id res chain seq x y z
N MET A 1 -13.34 -14.04 1.05
CA MET A 1 -12.79 -13.59 -0.25
C MET A 1 -11.80 -12.49 0.05
N ALA A 2 -10.52 -12.66 -0.31
CA ALA A 2 -9.57 -11.54 -0.21
C ALA A 2 -9.90 -10.53 -1.31
N SER A 3 -9.95 -9.25 -0.97
CA SER A 3 -10.24 -8.20 -1.94
C SER A 3 -9.01 -7.95 -2.82
N ILE A 4 -9.21 -7.29 -3.96
CA ILE A 4 -8.09 -6.93 -4.84
C ILE A 4 -7.10 -6.01 -4.13
N GLU A 5 -7.59 -5.14 -3.24
CA GLU A 5 -6.79 -4.26 -2.40
C GLU A 5 -5.89 -5.04 -1.44
N ASN A 6 -6.39 -6.12 -0.82
CA ASN A 6 -5.58 -6.99 0.04
C ASN A 6 -4.46 -7.64 -0.75
N ARG A 7 -4.74 -8.12 -1.97
CA ARG A 7 -3.72 -8.72 -2.83
C ARG A 7 -2.67 -7.71 -3.27
N ILE A 8 -3.07 -6.47 -3.57
CA ILE A 8 -2.14 -5.39 -3.90
C ILE A 8 -1.29 -5.02 -2.68
N ALA A 9 -1.89 -4.95 -1.48
CA ALA A 9 -1.18 -4.69 -0.23
C ALA A 9 -0.08 -5.75 0.00
N GLU A 10 -0.42 -7.04 -0.08
CA GLU A 10 0.54 -8.15 0.06
C GLU A 10 1.73 -8.03 -0.90
N LEU A 11 1.50 -7.56 -2.13
CA LEU A 11 2.54 -7.38 -3.14
C LEU A 11 3.39 -6.12 -2.90
N ALA A 12 2.79 -5.04 -2.41
CA ALA A 12 3.47 -3.75 -2.24
C ALA A 12 4.30 -3.67 -0.95
N ILE A 13 3.86 -4.33 0.13
CA ILE A 13 4.53 -4.32 1.44
C ILE A 13 6.05 -4.59 1.37
N PRO A 14 6.56 -5.67 0.74
CA PRO A 14 8.00 -5.94 0.76
C PRO A 14 8.80 -4.80 0.13
N SER A 15 8.34 -4.24 -0.99
CA SER A 15 9.01 -3.11 -1.63
C SER A 15 8.94 -1.83 -0.80
N LEU A 16 7.81 -1.58 -0.10
CA LEU A 16 7.70 -0.42 0.80
C LEU A 16 8.65 -0.55 1.98
N MET A 17 8.75 -1.74 2.58
CA MET A 17 9.68 -2.02 3.68
C MET A 17 11.15 -1.86 3.25
N ASP A 18 11.52 -2.37 2.08
CA ASP A 18 12.87 -2.21 1.53
C ASP A 18 13.24 -0.73 1.30
N LEU A 19 12.23 0.12 1.05
CA LEU A 19 12.37 1.56 0.90
C LEU A 19 12.28 2.33 2.24
N GLY A 20 12.05 1.66 3.36
CA GLY A 20 11.89 2.28 4.67
C GLY A 20 10.53 2.94 4.88
N PHE A 21 9.47 2.42 4.25
CA PHE A 21 8.08 2.86 4.43
C PHE A 21 7.18 1.72 4.91
N GLU A 22 6.18 2.06 5.72
CA GLU A 22 5.09 1.17 6.13
C GLU A 22 3.83 1.48 5.33
N LEU A 23 3.11 0.44 4.92
CA LEU A 23 1.84 0.58 4.22
C LEU A 23 0.74 1.03 5.19
N VAL A 24 0.15 2.19 4.96
CA VAL A 24 -0.98 2.70 5.74
C VAL A 24 -2.32 2.28 5.14
N ARG A 25 -2.44 2.33 3.81
CA ARG A 25 -3.71 2.08 3.12
C ARG A 25 -3.52 1.75 1.65
N VAL A 26 -4.33 0.81 1.14
CA VAL A 26 -4.57 0.59 -0.28
C VAL A 26 -6.04 0.83 -0.58
N GLN A 27 -6.33 1.62 -1.60
CA GLN A 27 -7.69 1.80 -2.12
C GLN A 27 -7.71 1.75 -3.63
N LEU A 28 -8.73 1.09 -4.17
CA LEU A 28 -9.08 1.13 -5.58
C LEU A 28 -10.40 1.89 -5.72
N GLY A 29 -10.39 3.01 -6.44
CA GLY A 29 -11.57 3.87 -6.60
C GLY A 29 -11.65 4.49 -7.99
N GLY A 30 -12.64 5.37 -8.20
CA GLY A 30 -12.86 6.04 -9.48
C GLY A 30 -13.92 5.37 -10.35
N GLY A 31 -13.94 5.73 -11.64
CA GLY A 31 -14.92 5.21 -12.59
C GLY A 31 -14.58 3.80 -13.08
N GLN A 32 -15.61 3.07 -13.53
CA GLN A 32 -15.49 1.66 -13.99
C GLN A 32 -14.45 1.47 -15.11
N SER A 33 -14.30 2.45 -16.00
CA SER A 33 -13.40 2.34 -17.15
C SER A 33 -11.94 2.68 -16.84
N ARG A 34 -11.67 3.35 -15.71
CA ARG A 34 -10.33 3.84 -15.32
C ARG A 34 -10.22 3.90 -13.80
N PRO A 35 -9.99 2.76 -13.14
CA PRO A 35 -9.79 2.75 -11.71
C PRO A 35 -8.45 3.41 -11.36
N THR A 36 -8.45 4.16 -10.27
CA THR A 36 -7.24 4.74 -9.67
C THR A 36 -6.85 3.90 -8.47
N LEU A 37 -5.61 3.41 -8.49
CA LEU A 37 -4.99 2.80 -7.33
C LEU A 37 -4.32 3.88 -6.49
N GLN A 38 -4.72 4.01 -5.23
CA GLN A 38 -4.07 4.86 -4.25
C GLN A 38 -3.37 3.99 -3.21
N ILE A 39 -2.07 4.24 -3.03
CA ILE A 39 -1.23 3.62 -2.00
C ILE A 39 -0.74 4.75 -1.10
N MET A 40 -1.06 4.66 0.18
CA MET A 40 -0.57 5.57 1.20
C MET A 40 0.44 4.83 2.06
N ALA A 41 1.62 5.40 2.20
CA ALA A 41 2.69 4.85 3.01
C ALA A 41 3.31 5.95 3.86
N GLU A 42 3.77 5.60 5.04
CA GLU A 42 4.46 6.49 5.96
C GLU A 42 5.89 6.00 6.20
N PRO A 43 6.86 6.90 6.47
CA PRO A 43 8.20 6.46 6.82
C PRO A 43 8.12 5.49 8.01
N GLN A 44 8.81 4.36 7.91
CA GLN A 44 8.91 3.46 9.06
C GLN A 44 9.54 4.23 10.22
N GLU A 45 8.99 4.05 11.42
CA GLU A 45 9.62 4.55 12.63
C GLU A 45 10.82 3.64 12.94
N ILE A 46 11.91 3.85 12.21
CA ILE A 46 13.17 3.17 12.49
C ILE A 46 13.67 3.80 13.78
N GLY A 47 13.53 3.06 14.88
CA GLY A 47 13.81 3.52 16.24
C GLY A 47 15.03 4.42 16.29
N ARG A 48 14.83 5.67 16.72
CA ARG A 48 15.93 6.50 17.22
C ARG A 48 16.38 5.87 18.54
N ALA A 49 17.34 4.95 18.44
CA ALA A 49 18.16 4.53 19.57
C ALA A 49 19.20 5.63 19.86
#